data_AF-A0A0F9DYK0-F1
#
_entry.id   AF-A0A0F9DYK0-F1
#
_cell.length_a   1.000
_cell.length_b   1.000
_cell.length_c   1.000
_cell.angle_alpha   90.00
_cell.angle_beta   90.00
_cell.angle_gamma   90.00
#
_symmetry.space_group_name_H-M   'P 1'
#
loop_
_entity.id
_entity.type
_entity.pdbx_description
1 polymer ?
#
loop_
_entity_poly.entity_id
_entity_poly.type
_entity_poly.pdbx_seq_one_letter_code
_entity_poly.pdbx_strand_id
1 'polypeptide(L)'
;MSNGVKPERIRGWSVVPKEGIIVITGEVGEGKSGTAWWLAEKLHNQGRRIACYAFTKAAKRALPRWVVKTPNSVRDVARLMPCVVIVDETAINANARRAMSEGNVDWTKLAAIVRHKGHLLIYIAQHARQVDPALITGANLVVMKRPSQLHLRFSRPELRPELERAFVAFTKIRGDLARKRKAYVVDYRWGREGMLSTSLPTFWTEKLSRSFAAVDFDDLDDPQPSTRGTGSRRRRRSNA
;
A
#
# COMPACT_ATOMS: atom_id res chain seq x y z
N MET A 1 25.97 -25.64 -4.44
CA MET A 1 24.68 -26.25 -4.84
C MET A 1 23.82 -26.34 -3.59
N SER A 2 22.90 -25.39 -3.37
CA SER A 2 22.01 -25.44 -2.21
C SER A 2 20.90 -26.45 -2.47
N ASN A 3 20.76 -27.44 -1.59
CA ASN A 3 19.64 -28.38 -1.59
C ASN A 3 18.35 -27.59 -1.37
N GLY A 4 17.65 -27.27 -2.46
CA GLY A 4 16.42 -26.49 -2.44
C GLY A 4 15.29 -27.29 -1.80
N VAL A 5 15.02 -27.04 -0.52
CA VAL A 5 13.76 -27.43 0.13
C VAL A 5 12.63 -26.88 -0.74
N LYS A 6 11.84 -27.76 -1.36
CA LYS A 6 10.64 -27.34 -2.10
C LYS A 6 9.69 -26.71 -1.09
N PRO A 7 9.34 -25.42 -1.23
CA PRO A 7 8.45 -24.77 -0.28
C PRO A 7 7.08 -25.44 -0.30
N GLU A 8 6.48 -25.60 0.89
CA GLU A 8 5.16 -26.18 1.01
C GLU A 8 4.12 -25.28 0.31
N ARG A 9 3.14 -25.89 -0.35
CA ARG A 9 2.16 -25.16 -1.17
C ARG A 9 1.10 -24.47 -0.33
N ILE A 10 0.92 -23.17 -0.55
CA ILE A 10 -0.26 -22.44 -0.05
C ILE A 10 -1.50 -22.86 -0.84
N ARG A 11 -2.57 -23.26 -0.13
CA ARG A 11 -3.84 -23.71 -0.73
C ARG A 11 -4.98 -22.69 -0.65
N GLY A 12 -4.82 -21.63 0.14
CA GLY A 12 -5.87 -20.63 0.35
C GLY A 12 -5.42 -19.40 1.13
N TRP A 13 -6.34 -18.45 1.26
CA TRP A 13 -6.09 -17.15 1.89
C TRP A 13 -6.11 -17.16 3.42
N SER A 14 -6.27 -18.33 4.05
CA SER A 14 -6.07 -18.50 5.51
C SER A 14 -4.64 -18.20 5.95
N VAL A 15 -3.70 -18.10 5.00
CA VAL A 15 -2.32 -17.68 5.22
C VAL A 15 -2.17 -16.23 5.67
N VAL A 16 -3.18 -15.39 5.39
CA VAL A 16 -3.18 -13.96 5.72
C VAL A 16 -3.02 -13.77 7.23
N PRO A 17 -1.99 -13.06 7.70
CA PRO A 17 -1.77 -12.85 9.12
C PRO A 17 -2.84 -11.92 9.71
N LYS A 18 -3.14 -12.08 11.00
CA LYS A 18 -4.03 -11.17 11.72
C LYS A 18 -3.39 -9.79 11.93
N GLU A 19 -2.09 -9.73 12.07
CA GLU A 19 -1.32 -8.51 12.34
C GLU A 19 0.06 -8.63 11.70
N GLY A 20 0.71 -7.50 11.44
CA GLY A 20 1.98 -7.48 10.72
C GLY A 20 1.88 -6.73 9.40
N ILE A 21 2.66 -7.17 8.42
CA ILE A 21 2.83 -6.47 7.14
C ILE A 21 2.58 -7.44 6.00
N ILE A 22 1.73 -7.02 5.05
CA ILE A 22 1.54 -7.66 3.75
C ILE A 22 2.05 -6.68 2.71
N VAL A 23 2.94 -7.14 1.83
CA VAL A 23 3.40 -6.34 0.70
C VAL A 23 2.75 -6.88 -0.56
N ILE A 24 2.06 -6.03 -1.31
CA ILE A 24 1.48 -6.36 -2.61
C ILE A 24 2.30 -5.66 -3.69
N THR A 25 2.92 -6.43 -4.59
CA THR A 25 3.79 -5.90 -5.66
C THR A 25 3.44 -6.48 -7.03
N GLY A 26 3.91 -5.86 -8.11
CA GLY A 26 3.70 -6.31 -9.49
C GLY A 26 3.64 -5.13 -10.47
N GLU A 27 3.51 -5.43 -11.76
CA GLU A 27 3.44 -4.41 -12.83
C GLU A 27 2.21 -3.48 -12.68
N VAL A 28 2.30 -2.27 -13.23
CA VAL A 28 1.19 -1.31 -13.29
C VAL A 28 0.01 -1.94 -14.04
N GLY A 29 -1.22 -1.72 -13.57
CA GLY A 29 -2.43 -2.25 -14.22
C GLY A 29 -2.75 -3.73 -13.94
N GLU A 30 -1.92 -4.45 -13.17
CA GLU A 30 -2.13 -5.87 -12.87
C GLU A 30 -3.10 -6.15 -11.71
N GLY A 31 -3.78 -5.11 -11.19
CA GLY A 31 -4.84 -5.27 -10.18
C GLY A 31 -4.34 -5.40 -8.73
N LYS A 32 -3.23 -4.74 -8.39
CA LYS A 32 -2.69 -4.68 -7.02
C LYS A 32 -3.70 -4.07 -6.04
N SER A 33 -4.19 -2.85 -6.34
CA SER A 33 -5.16 -2.15 -5.50
C SER A 33 -6.47 -2.92 -5.38
N GLY A 34 -6.97 -3.50 -6.48
CA GLY A 34 -8.14 -4.39 -6.45
C GLY A 34 -7.93 -5.59 -5.53
N THR A 35 -6.75 -6.23 -5.57
CA THR A 35 -6.40 -7.34 -4.69
C THR A 35 -6.32 -6.91 -3.22
N ALA A 36 -5.74 -5.74 -2.93
CA ALA A 36 -5.65 -5.17 -1.58
C ALA A 36 -7.05 -4.93 -0.99
N TRP A 37 -7.93 -4.29 -1.75
CA TRP A 37 -9.27 -3.96 -1.29
C TRP A 37 -10.19 -5.18 -1.21
N TRP A 38 -10.02 -6.16 -2.09
CA TRP A 38 -10.68 -7.45 -1.97
C TRP A 38 -10.26 -8.19 -0.70
N LEU A 39 -8.97 -8.18 -0.37
CA LEU A 39 -8.49 -8.76 0.87
C LEU A 39 -9.02 -8.01 2.09
N ALA A 40 -9.06 -6.67 2.04
CA ALA A 40 -9.61 -5.85 3.10
C ALA A 40 -11.10 -6.07 3.32
N GLU A 41 -11.89 -6.24 2.26
CA GLU A 41 -13.31 -6.60 2.34
C GLU A 41 -13.50 -7.97 3.00
N LYS A 42 -12.68 -8.97 2.64
CA LYS A 42 -12.70 -10.27 3.32
C LYS A 42 -12.40 -10.15 4.81
N LEU A 43 -11.39 -9.37 5.17
CA LEU A 43 -11.02 -9.13 6.58
C LEU A 43 -12.12 -8.35 7.31
N HIS A 44 -12.77 -7.41 6.64
CA HIS A 44 -13.92 -6.69 7.18
C HIS A 44 -15.06 -7.64 7.51
N ASN A 45 -15.39 -8.56 6.60
CA ASN A 45 -16.41 -9.59 6.82
C ASN A 45 -16.05 -10.57 7.96
N GLN A 46 -14.79 -10.59 8.38
CA GLN A 46 -14.31 -11.32 9.57
C GLN A 46 -14.30 -10.44 10.84
N GLY A 47 -14.95 -9.27 10.81
CA GLY A 47 -15.05 -8.34 11.93
C GLY A 47 -13.88 -7.36 12.06
N ARG A 48 -12.95 -7.28 11.09
CA ARG A 48 -11.84 -6.34 11.18
C ARG A 48 -12.26 -4.93 10.78
N ARG A 49 -11.74 -3.96 11.53
CA ARG A 49 -11.84 -2.54 11.19
C ARG A 49 -10.88 -2.24 10.05
N ILE A 50 -11.32 -1.48 9.04
CA ILE A 50 -10.49 -1.12 7.88
C ILE A 50 -10.28 0.39 7.83
N ALA A 51 -9.03 0.82 7.66
CA ALA A 51 -8.65 2.20 7.41
C ALA A 51 -7.81 2.28 6.13
N CYS A 52 -7.71 3.47 5.54
CA CYS A 52 -6.82 3.71 4.40
C CYS A 52 -6.02 5.01 4.58
N TYR A 53 -4.73 4.96 4.24
CA TYR A 53 -3.82 6.06 4.51
C TYR A 53 -3.75 7.05 3.33
N ALA A 54 -3.93 8.34 3.63
CA ALA A 54 -3.67 9.48 2.76
C ALA A 54 -4.42 9.46 1.40
N PHE A 55 -5.71 9.10 1.43
CA PHE A 55 -6.56 9.09 0.24
C PHE A 55 -7.06 10.48 -0.12
N THR A 56 -7.22 10.75 -1.42
CA THR A 56 -7.85 11.99 -1.91
C THR A 56 -9.31 12.07 -1.47
N LYS A 57 -9.86 13.30 -1.39
CA LYS A 57 -11.29 13.51 -1.05
C LYS A 57 -12.21 12.76 -2.02
N ALA A 58 -11.84 12.67 -3.30
CA ALA A 58 -12.60 11.94 -4.31
C ALA A 58 -12.62 10.43 -4.04
N ALA A 59 -11.46 9.83 -3.73
CA ALA A 59 -11.37 8.42 -3.37
C ALA A 59 -12.19 8.12 -2.10
N LYS A 60 -12.12 8.98 -1.07
CA LYS A 60 -12.90 8.82 0.18
C LYS A 60 -14.40 8.72 -0.06
N ARG A 61 -14.96 9.47 -1.02
CA ARG A 61 -16.41 9.43 -1.35
C ARG A 61 -16.83 8.16 -2.07
N ALA A 62 -15.91 7.49 -2.74
CA ALA A 62 -16.17 6.23 -3.46
C ALA A 62 -15.94 4.99 -2.59
N LEU A 63 -15.38 5.17 -1.38
CA LEU A 63 -15.18 4.08 -0.43
C LEU A 63 -16.48 3.74 0.32
N PRO A 64 -16.67 2.47 0.69
CA PRO A 64 -17.82 2.05 1.45
C PRO A 64 -17.77 2.59 2.88
N ARG A 65 -18.94 2.79 3.49
CA ARG A 65 -19.10 3.39 4.84
C ARG A 65 -18.37 2.63 5.94
N TRP A 66 -18.09 1.34 5.75
CA TRP A 66 -17.36 0.53 6.72
C TRP A 66 -15.85 0.85 6.79
N VAL A 67 -15.30 1.63 5.86
CA VAL A 67 -13.94 2.16 5.99
C VAL A 67 -13.94 3.25 7.07
N VAL A 68 -13.45 2.90 8.25
CA VAL A 68 -13.72 3.66 9.48
C VAL A 68 -12.95 4.99 9.57
N LYS A 69 -11.77 5.08 8.96
CA LYS A 69 -10.86 6.24 9.08
C LYS A 69 -9.94 6.37 7.88
N THR A 70 -9.54 7.61 7.60
CA THR A 70 -8.58 7.96 6.54
C THR A 70 -7.48 8.91 7.04
N PRO A 71 -6.56 8.42 7.89
CA PRO A 71 -5.48 9.23 8.46
C PRO A 71 -4.56 9.79 7.36
N ASN A 72 -4.06 11.01 7.57
CA ASN A 72 -3.14 11.68 6.64
C ASN A 72 -1.69 11.68 7.15
N SER A 73 -1.42 11.17 8.37
CA SER A 73 -0.07 11.04 8.92
C SER A 73 0.15 9.64 9.48
N VAL A 74 1.41 9.17 9.48
CA VAL A 74 1.79 7.86 10.04
C VAL A 74 1.54 7.83 11.55
N ARG A 75 1.73 8.97 12.23
CA ARG A 75 1.43 9.11 13.66
C ARG A 75 -0.05 8.90 13.96
N ASP A 76 -0.95 9.39 13.11
CA ASP A 76 -2.39 9.14 13.26
C ASP A 76 -2.73 7.67 13.03
N VAL A 77 -2.09 7.02 12.06
CA VAL A 77 -2.21 5.55 11.88
C VAL A 77 -1.84 4.83 13.16
N ALA A 78 -0.70 5.19 13.77
CA ALA A 78 -0.21 4.58 15.00
C ALA A 78 -1.13 4.78 16.22
N ARG A 79 -2.03 5.77 16.20
CA ARG A 79 -2.99 6.07 17.28
C ARG A 79 -4.36 5.41 17.07
N LEU A 80 -4.58 4.75 15.93
CA LEU A 80 -5.83 4.04 15.68
C LEU A 80 -5.97 2.83 16.61
N MET A 81 -7.23 2.45 16.86
CA MET A 81 -7.54 1.11 17.39
C MET A 81 -7.07 0.03 16.39
N PRO A 82 -6.82 -1.21 16.86
CA PRO A 82 -6.41 -2.33 16.00
C PRO A 82 -7.26 -2.43 14.73
N CYS A 83 -6.60 -2.36 13.58
CA CYS A 83 -7.25 -2.28 12.28
C CYS A 83 -6.33 -2.75 11.15
N VAL A 84 -6.93 -3.07 10.01
CA VAL A 84 -6.23 -3.25 8.75
C VAL A 84 -6.08 -1.89 8.10
N VAL A 85 -4.86 -1.52 7.72
CA VAL A 85 -4.57 -0.23 7.10
C VAL A 85 -4.04 -0.48 5.70
N ILE A 86 -4.75 0.02 4.69
CA ILE A 86 -4.27 0.00 3.31
C ILE A 86 -3.40 1.22 3.08
N VAL A 87 -2.20 0.97 2.55
CA VAL A 87 -1.18 1.98 2.29
C VAL A 87 -0.76 1.87 0.84
N ASP A 88 -1.03 2.90 0.04
CA ASP A 88 -0.59 2.95 -1.36
C ASP A 88 0.73 3.73 -1.45
N GLU A 89 1.69 3.21 -2.20
CA GLU A 89 2.98 3.86 -2.45
C GLU A 89 2.81 5.27 -3.03
N THR A 90 1.80 5.49 -3.89
CA THR A 90 1.50 6.82 -4.42
C THR A 90 1.15 7.81 -3.30
N ALA A 91 0.42 7.34 -2.29
CA ALA A 91 0.00 8.13 -1.14
C ALA A 91 1.18 8.47 -0.22
N ILE A 92 2.15 7.56 -0.07
CA ILE A 92 3.39 7.84 0.67
C ILE A 92 4.22 8.89 -0.05
N ASN A 93 4.45 8.72 -1.35
CA ASN A 93 5.25 9.66 -2.14
C ASN A 93 4.60 11.06 -2.19
N ALA A 94 3.27 11.13 -2.33
CA ALA A 94 2.54 12.39 -2.30
C ALA A 94 2.69 13.11 -0.95
N ASN A 95 2.55 12.38 0.17
CA ASN A 95 2.71 12.97 1.49
C ASN A 95 4.16 13.31 1.85
N ALA A 96 5.14 12.50 1.43
CA ALA A 96 6.55 12.77 1.66
C ALA A 96 7.00 14.07 0.96
N ARG A 97 6.46 14.37 -0.22
CA ARG A 97 6.67 15.65 -0.91
C ARG A 97 6.05 16.83 -0.16
N ARG A 98 4.88 16.63 0.46
CA ARG A 98 4.18 17.69 1.24
C ARG A 98 4.82 17.95 2.61
N ALA A 99 5.45 16.96 3.23
CA ALA A 99 5.84 17.01 4.63
C ALA A 99 7.34 17.28 4.90
N MET A 100 8.16 17.62 3.89
CA MET A 100 9.63 17.76 4.03
C MET A 100 10.28 16.55 4.76
N SER A 101 10.57 15.48 4.00
CA SER A 101 11.49 14.35 4.29
C SER A 101 11.24 13.37 5.48
N GLU A 102 10.37 13.65 6.46
CA GLU A 102 10.23 12.75 7.65
C GLU A 102 9.41 11.46 7.44
N GLY A 103 8.63 11.36 6.35
CA GLY A 103 7.61 10.31 6.18
C GLY A 103 8.13 8.86 6.14
N ASN A 104 9.29 8.61 5.54
CA ASN A 104 9.82 7.25 5.40
C ASN A 104 10.34 6.69 6.74
N VAL A 105 10.94 7.54 7.58
CA VAL A 105 11.43 7.15 8.90
C VAL A 105 10.26 6.72 9.80
N ASP A 106 9.14 7.42 9.72
CA ASP A 106 7.95 7.10 10.52
C ASP A 106 7.29 5.79 10.07
N TRP A 107 7.28 5.48 8.76
CA TRP A 107 6.79 4.19 8.26
C TRP A 107 7.64 3.02 8.77
N THR A 108 8.96 3.17 8.78
CA THR A 108 9.88 2.16 9.30
C THR A 108 9.69 1.96 10.81
N LYS A 109 9.51 3.04 11.58
CA LYS A 109 9.16 2.95 13.01
C LYS A 109 7.82 2.25 13.23
N LEU A 110 6.80 2.61 12.45
CA LEU A 110 5.48 1.97 12.54
C LEU A 110 5.54 0.48 12.18
N ALA A 111 6.29 0.13 11.13
CA ALA A 111 6.51 -1.25 10.72
C ALA A 111 7.11 -2.10 11.83
N ALA A 112 8.06 -1.56 12.60
CA ALA A 112 8.68 -2.24 13.72
C ALA A 112 7.70 -2.55 14.87
N ILE A 113 6.69 -1.69 15.10
CA ILE A 113 5.74 -1.81 16.23
C ILE A 113 4.32 -2.25 15.81
N VAL A 114 4.12 -2.57 14.53
CA VAL A 114 2.80 -2.81 13.94
C VAL A 114 2.01 -3.93 14.64
N ARG A 115 2.70 -5.03 15.01
CA ARG A 115 2.09 -6.18 15.70
C ARG A 115 1.70 -5.84 17.12
N HIS A 116 2.56 -5.12 17.85
CA HIS A 116 2.24 -4.66 19.21
C HIS A 116 1.02 -3.73 19.26
N LYS A 117 0.69 -3.07 18.14
CA LYS A 117 -0.52 -2.27 18.00
C LYS A 117 -1.75 -3.03 17.47
N GLY A 118 -1.61 -4.33 17.18
CA GLY A 118 -2.67 -5.15 16.58
C GLY A 118 -3.06 -4.72 15.16
N HIS A 119 -2.18 -3.98 14.48
CA HIS A 119 -2.43 -3.54 13.11
C HIS A 119 -2.00 -4.59 12.09
N LEU A 120 -2.70 -4.61 10.96
CA LEU A 120 -2.23 -5.26 9.74
C LEU A 120 -2.05 -4.20 8.66
N LEU A 121 -0.82 -3.98 8.21
CA LEU A 121 -0.56 -3.07 7.09
C LEU A 121 -0.63 -3.87 5.79
N ILE A 122 -1.46 -3.42 4.84
CA ILE A 122 -1.44 -3.89 3.46
C ILE A 122 -0.78 -2.80 2.63
N TYR A 123 0.50 -2.99 2.35
CA TYR A 123 1.33 -2.06 1.60
C TYR A 123 1.30 -2.39 0.12
N ILE A 124 0.86 -1.46 -0.72
CA ILE A 124 0.80 -1.62 -2.18
C ILE A 124 2.03 -0.93 -2.78
N ALA A 125 2.92 -1.73 -3.38
CA ALA A 125 4.11 -1.27 -4.07
C ALA A 125 3.96 -1.45 -5.58
N GLN A 126 4.25 -0.43 -6.35
CA GLN A 126 4.37 -0.50 -7.81
C GLN A 126 5.73 -1.06 -8.22
N HIS A 127 6.79 -0.68 -7.50
CA HIS A 127 8.14 -1.18 -7.74
C HIS A 127 8.76 -1.69 -6.44
N ALA A 128 9.16 -2.96 -6.41
CA ALA A 128 9.81 -3.55 -5.22
C ALA A 128 11.10 -2.82 -4.80
N ARG A 129 11.76 -2.09 -5.72
CA ARG A 129 12.93 -1.26 -5.44
C ARG A 129 12.63 -0.06 -4.54
N GLN A 130 11.44 0.52 -4.67
CA GLN A 130 11.01 1.71 -3.93
C GLN A 130 10.44 1.38 -2.55
N VAL A 131 10.15 0.09 -2.29
CA VAL A 131 9.79 -0.36 -0.95
C VAL A 131 11.01 -0.25 -0.04
N ASP A 132 10.81 0.39 1.11
CA ASP A 132 11.81 0.47 2.18
C ASP A 132 12.26 -0.96 2.56
N PRO A 133 13.58 -1.24 2.64
CA PRO A 133 14.09 -2.55 3.03
C PRO A 133 13.44 -3.08 4.32
N ALA A 134 13.14 -2.21 5.29
CA ALA A 134 12.52 -2.60 6.54
C ALA A 134 11.10 -3.14 6.36
N LEU A 135 10.34 -2.63 5.38
CA LEU A 135 9.01 -3.15 5.06
C LEU A 135 9.07 -4.52 4.39
N ILE A 136 10.06 -4.76 3.53
CA ILE A 136 10.28 -6.07 2.91
C ILE A 136 10.75 -7.09 3.94
N THR A 137 11.77 -6.76 4.74
CA THR A 137 12.30 -7.65 5.78
C THR A 137 11.27 -7.92 6.88
N GLY A 138 10.41 -6.94 7.18
CA GLY A 138 9.30 -7.09 8.13
C GLY A 138 8.05 -7.77 7.56
N ALA A 139 8.01 -8.04 6.24
CA ALA A 139 6.84 -8.60 5.58
C ALA A 139 6.55 -10.02 6.07
N ASN A 140 5.31 -10.24 6.53
CA ASN A 140 4.82 -11.57 6.86
C ASN A 140 4.37 -12.34 5.63
N LEU A 141 3.82 -11.62 4.66
CA LEU A 141 3.26 -12.17 3.44
C LEU A 141 3.59 -11.24 2.28
N VAL A 142 4.13 -11.78 1.19
CA VAL A 142 4.30 -11.04 -0.06
C VAL A 142 3.32 -11.60 -1.09
N VAL A 143 2.53 -10.71 -1.67
CA VAL A 143 1.52 -11.01 -2.68
C VAL A 143 1.96 -10.36 -3.99
N MET A 144 2.33 -11.18 -4.96
CA MET A 144 2.83 -10.75 -6.25
C MET A 144 1.75 -10.88 -7.31
N LYS A 145 1.35 -9.75 -7.89
CA LYS A 145 0.69 -9.70 -9.19
C LYS A 145 1.73 -9.89 -10.28
N ARG A 146 1.30 -10.06 -11.53
CA ARG A 146 2.19 -10.35 -12.66
C ARG A 146 3.37 -9.35 -12.69
N PRO A 147 4.62 -9.82 -12.55
CA PRO A 147 5.77 -8.96 -12.74
C PRO A 147 6.09 -8.82 -14.24
N SER A 148 6.67 -7.70 -14.63
CA SER A 148 7.28 -7.52 -15.96
C SER A 148 8.75 -7.95 -15.96
N GLN A 149 9.35 -8.11 -17.13
CA GLN A 149 10.79 -8.40 -17.22
C GLN A 149 11.64 -7.28 -16.62
N LEU A 150 11.24 -6.01 -16.79
CA LEU A 150 11.91 -4.88 -16.14
C LEU A 150 11.77 -4.95 -14.62
N HIS A 151 10.64 -5.43 -14.11
CA HIS A 151 10.46 -5.64 -12.68
C HIS A 151 11.48 -6.66 -12.13
N LEU A 152 11.74 -7.77 -12.84
CA LEU A 152 12.77 -8.74 -12.45
C LEU A 152 14.18 -8.14 -12.48
N ARG A 153 14.49 -7.37 -13.54
CA ARG A 153 15.81 -6.76 -13.72
C ARG A 153 16.13 -5.76 -12.61
N PHE A 154 15.15 -4.97 -12.20
CA PHE A 154 15.32 -3.93 -11.19
C PHE A 154 14.82 -4.33 -9.79
N SER A 155 14.47 -5.59 -9.57
CA SER A 155 14.07 -6.06 -8.24
C SER A 155 15.26 -6.10 -7.29
N ARG A 156 14.92 -6.07 -5.99
CA ARG A 156 15.89 -6.34 -4.93
C ARG A 156 16.38 -7.79 -5.03
N PRO A 157 17.69 -8.07 -4.81
CA PRO A 157 18.22 -9.43 -4.82
C PRO A 157 17.47 -10.39 -3.91
N GLU A 158 17.02 -9.92 -2.75
CA GLU A 158 16.33 -10.71 -1.72
C GLU A 158 14.93 -11.18 -2.15
N LEU A 159 14.28 -10.46 -3.07
CA LEU A 159 12.96 -10.82 -3.62
C LEU A 159 13.05 -11.46 -5.01
N ARG A 160 14.24 -11.44 -5.63
CA ARG A 160 14.41 -11.87 -7.02
C ARG A 160 14.03 -13.34 -7.21
N PRO A 161 14.44 -14.30 -6.36
CA PRO A 161 14.07 -15.69 -6.53
C PRO A 161 12.55 -15.90 -6.56
N GLU A 162 11.82 -15.26 -5.66
CA GLU A 162 10.36 -15.35 -5.59
C GLU A 162 9.68 -14.67 -6.78
N LEU A 163 10.20 -13.51 -7.20
CA LEU A 163 9.67 -12.80 -8.37
C LEU A 163 9.89 -13.59 -9.67
N GLU A 164 11.02 -14.28 -9.83
CA GLU A 164 11.28 -15.15 -10.97
C GLU A 164 10.33 -16.35 -10.98
N ARG A 165 10.10 -17.00 -9.83
CA ARG A 165 9.12 -18.07 -9.69
C ARG A 165 7.70 -17.58 -9.99
N ALA A 166 7.34 -16.38 -9.51
CA ALA A 166 6.07 -15.74 -9.81
C ALA A 166 5.93 -15.48 -11.32
N PHE A 167 6.96 -14.91 -11.96
CA PHE A 167 6.98 -14.65 -13.41
C PHE A 167 6.71 -15.94 -14.20
N VAL A 168 7.46 -17.01 -13.92
CA VAL A 168 7.27 -18.32 -14.55
C VAL A 168 5.89 -18.91 -14.27
N ALA A 169 5.32 -18.68 -13.08
CA ALA A 169 3.97 -19.14 -12.78
C ALA A 169 2.90 -18.36 -13.58
N PHE A 170 3.11 -17.06 -13.81
CA PHE A 170 2.20 -16.24 -14.61
C PHE A 170 2.28 -16.52 -16.12
N THR A 171 3.45 -16.89 -16.67
CA THR A 171 3.57 -17.23 -18.10
C THR A 171 2.75 -18.47 -18.48
N LYS A 172 2.51 -19.37 -17.51
CA LYS A 172 1.67 -20.57 -17.67
C LYS A 172 0.18 -20.27 -17.74
N ILE A 173 -0.26 -19.06 -17.40
CA ILE A 173 -1.68 -18.67 -17.41
C ILE A 173 -2.00 -17.97 -18.73
N ARG A 174 -3.01 -18.49 -19.45
CA ARG A 174 -3.54 -17.91 -20.68
C ARG A 174 -4.65 -16.90 -20.37
N GLY A 175 -4.62 -15.76 -21.07
CA GLY A 175 -5.63 -14.69 -20.97
C GLY A 175 -5.34 -13.68 -19.85
N ASP A 176 -5.43 -12.39 -20.19
CA ASP A 176 -5.07 -11.31 -19.26
C ASP A 176 -6.03 -11.20 -18.08
N LEU A 177 -7.33 -11.42 -18.30
CA LEU A 177 -8.30 -11.44 -17.22
C LEU A 177 -8.02 -12.59 -16.22
N ALA A 178 -7.61 -13.76 -16.72
CA ALA A 178 -7.25 -14.88 -15.88
C ALA A 178 -5.99 -14.59 -15.05
N ARG A 179 -4.98 -13.93 -15.65
CA ARG A 179 -3.77 -13.47 -14.93
C ARG A 179 -4.12 -12.45 -13.84
N LYS A 180 -4.96 -11.46 -14.15
CA LYS A 180 -5.40 -10.43 -13.17
C LYS A 180 -6.16 -11.04 -11.98
N ARG A 181 -6.84 -12.17 -12.17
CA ARG A 181 -7.51 -12.95 -11.11
C ARG A 181 -6.59 -13.88 -10.32
N LYS A 182 -5.27 -13.80 -10.52
CA LYS A 182 -4.29 -14.64 -9.83
C LYS A 182 -3.26 -13.79 -9.09
N ALA A 183 -2.74 -14.32 -8.00
CA ALA A 183 -1.64 -13.74 -7.24
C ALA A 183 -0.72 -14.85 -6.76
N TYR A 184 0.58 -14.66 -6.96
CA TYR A 184 1.60 -15.54 -6.41
C TYR A 184 1.91 -15.08 -4.98
N VAL A 185 1.73 -15.94 -4.00
CA VAL A 185 1.82 -15.58 -2.59
C VAL A 185 3.00 -16.32 -1.96
N VAL A 186 3.77 -15.60 -1.13
CA VAL A 186 4.90 -16.13 -0.37
C VAL A 186 4.71 -15.77 1.10
N ASP A 187 4.62 -16.78 1.96
CA ASP A 187 4.55 -16.68 3.42
C ASP A 187 5.92 -16.92 4.02
N TYR A 188 6.64 -15.84 4.26
CA TYR A 188 8.02 -15.87 4.78
C TYR A 188 8.11 -16.39 6.22
N ARG A 189 7.00 -16.47 6.97
CA ARG A 189 7.01 -17.04 8.32
C ARG A 189 7.21 -18.55 8.32
N TRP A 190 6.66 -19.22 7.32
CA TRP A 190 6.57 -20.68 7.26
C TRP A 190 7.22 -21.26 6.00
N GLY A 191 7.85 -20.42 5.17
CA GLY A 191 8.51 -20.85 3.93
C GLY A 191 7.55 -21.48 2.91
N ARG A 192 6.30 -20.97 2.85
CA ARG A 192 5.27 -21.50 1.94
C ARG A 192 5.03 -20.57 0.79
N GLU A 193 4.71 -21.11 -0.38
CA GLU A 193 4.34 -20.29 -1.53
C GLU A 193 3.28 -20.95 -2.41
N GLY A 194 2.60 -20.16 -3.25
CA GLY A 194 1.63 -20.71 -4.18
C GLY A 194 0.83 -19.67 -4.95
N MET A 195 0.21 -20.11 -6.04
CA MET A 195 -0.69 -19.28 -6.84
C MET A 195 -2.11 -19.35 -6.28
N LEU A 196 -2.66 -18.21 -5.86
CA LEU A 196 -4.02 -18.10 -5.34
C LEU A 196 -4.91 -17.28 -6.26
N SER A 197 -6.21 -17.53 -6.20
CA SER A 197 -7.22 -16.73 -6.91
C SER A 197 -7.57 -15.47 -6.12
N THR A 198 -7.72 -14.36 -6.83
CA THR A 198 -8.18 -13.06 -6.31
C THR A 198 -9.44 -12.64 -7.06
N SER A 199 -10.27 -11.81 -6.43
CA SER A 199 -11.38 -11.12 -7.09
C SER A 199 -11.23 -9.61 -6.92
N LEU A 200 -12.14 -8.85 -7.52
CA LEU A 200 -12.39 -7.47 -7.12
C LEU A 200 -13.31 -7.46 -5.90
N PRO A 201 -13.22 -6.43 -5.04
CA PRO A 201 -14.18 -6.25 -3.96
C PRO A 201 -15.56 -5.86 -4.54
N THR A 202 -16.62 -6.08 -3.77
CA THR A 202 -18.01 -5.87 -4.24
C THR A 202 -18.32 -4.41 -4.64
N PHE A 203 -17.62 -3.45 -4.03
CA PHE A 203 -17.78 -2.02 -4.28
C PHE A 203 -16.82 -1.47 -5.35
N TRP A 204 -16.05 -2.33 -6.04
CA TRP A 204 -15.07 -1.88 -7.03
C TRP A 204 -15.75 -1.21 -8.22
N THR A 205 -15.34 0.01 -8.53
CA THR A 205 -15.82 0.76 -9.70
C THR A 205 -14.64 1.30 -10.49
N GLU A 206 -14.85 1.57 -11.76
CA GLU A 206 -13.84 2.21 -12.61
C GLU A 206 -13.45 3.59 -12.06
N LYS A 207 -14.41 4.33 -11.51
CA LYS A 207 -14.16 5.61 -10.83
C LYS A 207 -13.22 5.45 -9.64
N LEU A 208 -13.44 4.43 -8.81
CA LEU A 208 -12.57 4.15 -7.67
C LEU A 208 -11.17 3.74 -8.16
N SER A 209 -11.08 2.88 -9.18
CA SER A 209 -9.82 2.50 -9.83
C SER A 209 -8.99 3.71 -10.27
N ARG A 210 -9.62 4.66 -10.97
CA ARG A 210 -8.97 5.90 -11.43
C ARG A 210 -8.61 6.86 -10.31
N SER A 211 -9.37 6.88 -9.22
CA SER A 211 -9.03 7.72 -8.06
C SER A 211 -7.74 7.31 -7.35
N PHE A 212 -7.29 6.06 -7.52
CA PHE A 212 -5.96 5.60 -7.08
C PHE A 212 -4.83 6.01 -8.02
N ALA A 213 -5.16 6.25 -9.30
CA ALA A 213 -4.21 6.71 -10.31
C ALA A 213 -4.02 8.23 -10.30
N ALA A 214 -5.00 8.97 -9.77
CA ALA A 214 -4.93 10.41 -9.59
C ALA A 214 -3.91 10.77 -8.50
N VAL A 215 -2.68 11.05 -8.92
CA VAL A 215 -1.79 11.93 -8.18
C VAL A 215 -2.35 13.34 -8.39
N ASP A 216 -2.77 14.03 -7.33
CA ASP A 216 -3.14 15.45 -7.42
C ASP A 216 -1.87 16.23 -7.82
N PHE A 217 -1.68 16.44 -9.13
CA PHE A 217 -0.67 17.36 -9.66
C PHE A 217 -1.11 18.82 -9.49
N ASP A 218 -2.41 19.06 -9.33
CA ASP A 218 -2.99 20.41 -9.21
C ASP A 218 -2.63 21.14 -7.91
N ASP A 219 -2.12 20.43 -6.88
CA ASP A 219 -1.67 21.04 -5.62
C ASP A 219 -0.20 21.54 -5.69
N LEU A 220 0.47 21.47 -6.85
CA LEU A 220 1.85 21.96 -7.03
C LEU A 220 1.94 23.43 -7.42
N ASP A 221 0.82 24.02 -7.88
CA ASP A 221 0.78 25.38 -8.44
C ASP A 221 0.08 26.40 -7.55
N ASP A 222 -0.23 26.09 -6.28
CA ASP A 222 -0.82 27.08 -5.38
C ASP A 222 0.31 27.90 -4.72
N PRO A 223 0.59 29.15 -5.17
CA PRO A 223 1.58 29.98 -4.53
C PRO A 223 1.12 30.24 -3.09
N GLN A 224 1.93 29.81 -2.12
CA GLN A 224 1.72 30.11 -0.72
C GLN A 224 1.37 31.60 -0.56
N PRO A 225 0.30 31.97 0.19
CA PRO A 225 -0.02 33.37 0.39
C PRO A 225 1.17 34.03 1.09
N SER A 226 1.79 34.97 0.37
CA SER A 226 2.85 35.81 0.92
C SER A 226 2.37 36.41 2.24
N THR A 227 3.12 36.17 3.31
CA THR A 227 2.94 36.83 4.59
C THR A 227 3.14 38.33 4.40
N ARG A 228 2.04 39.06 4.13
CA ARG A 228 2.05 40.52 4.15
C ARG A 228 2.28 40.96 5.59
N GLY A 229 3.42 41.62 5.78
CA GLY A 229 3.84 42.21 7.04
C GLY A 229 2.75 43.08 7.66
N THR A 230 2.63 42.92 8.96
CA THR A 230 1.91 43.80 9.88
C THR A 230 2.30 45.26 9.64
N GLY A 231 1.37 46.03 9.08
CA GLY A 231 1.50 47.48 8.95
C GLY A 231 1.49 48.13 10.33
N SER A 232 2.63 48.69 10.74
CA SER A 232 2.68 49.60 11.89
C SER A 232 1.96 50.90 11.50
N ARG A 233 0.77 51.16 12.05
CA ARG A 233 0.12 52.47 11.96
C ARG A 233 0.51 53.29 13.19
N ARG A 234 1.56 54.09 13.02
CA ARG A 234 2.05 55.07 14.00
C ARG A 234 1.06 56.25 14.05
N ARG A 235 0.56 56.54 15.25
CA ARG A 235 -0.19 57.76 15.61
C ARG A 235 0.57 59.01 15.16
N ARG A 236 -0.13 59.96 14.54
CA ARG A 236 0.14 61.40 14.72
C ARG A 236 -1.19 62.14 14.90
N ARG A 237 -1.29 62.79 16.05
CA ARG A 237 -2.22 63.88 16.38
C ARG A 237 -1.67 65.16 15.76
N SER A 238 -2.54 66.05 15.30
CA SER A 238 -2.61 67.43 15.79
C SER A 238 -3.82 68.15 15.18
N ASN A 239 -4.60 68.76 16.07
CA ASN A 239 -5.53 69.86 15.81
C ASN A 239 -4.77 71.13 15.43
N ALA A 240 -5.55 72.09 14.89
CA ALA A 240 -5.26 73.51 14.64
C ALA A 240 -4.49 73.81 13.36
#